data_AF-A0A919MR86-F1
#
_entry.id   AF-A0A919MR86-F1
#
_cell.length_a   1.000
_cell.length_b   1.000
_cell.length_c   1.000
_cell.angle_alpha   90.00
_cell.angle_beta   90.00
_cell.angle_gamma   90.00
#
_symmetry.space_group_name_H-M   'P 1'
#
loop_
_entity.id
_entity.type
_entity.pdbx_description
1 polymer ?
#
loop_
_entity_poly.entity_id
_entity_poly.type
_entity_poly.pdbx_seq_one_letter_code
_entity_poly.pdbx_strand_id
1 'polypeptide(L)'
;MLWSGSAPLTVVRDTMWGFLLFAGVAWLAIAWSVLRLEPTDLVGVAGPMVLFGALCEGVRALAGTRTWWLNAGTGVLFAITGVLILANPGSSFANTAALVGWYLMVRGGLDVAVSTMNRGTDRTWGLMMALGVAQAGLGFYASGPLARSADPIILLLGGLAVLRGVADLVTALRLREVSGVRADVLQLSPERADGVAGYSAGLTDFEEEPAHARHRAETAAPDTFHDEVVRRTRDLDEMIAQAGVTGTTEGAHRIPDNLPPAPDTPEGAAAEAADKHR
;
A
#
# COMPACT_ATOMS: atom_id res chain seq x y z
N MET A 1 -9.21 25.03 -20.43
CA MET A 1 -9.49 24.83 -18.99
C MET A 1 -8.69 23.63 -18.53
N LEU A 2 -7.47 23.86 -18.03
CA LEU A 2 -6.58 22.80 -17.57
C LEU A 2 -7.10 22.32 -16.22
N TRP A 3 -7.55 21.07 -16.19
CA TRP A 3 -7.82 20.33 -14.96
C TRP A 3 -6.53 20.33 -14.14
N SER A 4 -6.49 21.15 -13.09
CA SER A 4 -5.43 21.13 -12.07
C SER A 4 -5.59 19.82 -11.29
N GLY A 5 -5.04 18.75 -11.88
CA GLY A 5 -5.21 17.35 -11.49
C GLY A 5 -4.29 16.92 -10.35
N SER A 6 -4.12 17.76 -9.33
CA SER A 6 -3.43 17.38 -8.11
C SER A 6 -4.25 17.81 -6.91
N ALA A 7 -5.42 17.19 -6.71
CA ALA A 7 -5.95 17.11 -5.36
C ALA A 7 -4.82 16.50 -4.50
N PRO A 8 -4.38 17.17 -3.42
CA PRO A 8 -3.28 16.66 -2.64
C PRO A 8 -3.66 15.27 -2.14
N LEU A 9 -2.77 14.29 -2.31
CA LEU A 9 -3.00 12.88 -1.95
C LEU A 9 -3.50 12.70 -0.50
N THR A 10 -3.29 13.71 0.35
CA THR A 10 -3.81 13.81 1.72
C THR A 10 -5.34 13.93 1.76
N VAL A 11 -5.96 14.79 0.95
CA VAL A 11 -7.43 15.00 0.94
C VAL A 11 -8.17 13.74 0.49
N VAL A 12 -7.64 13.02 -0.50
CA VAL A 12 -8.20 11.75 -0.97
C VAL A 12 -8.11 10.68 0.14
N ARG A 13 -7.00 10.64 0.87
CA ARG A 13 -6.81 9.69 1.99
C ARG A 13 -7.72 9.99 3.17
N ASP A 14 -7.86 11.24 3.57
CA ASP A 14 -8.74 11.63 4.68
C ASP A 14 -10.21 11.35 4.35
N THR A 15 -10.63 11.64 3.12
CA THR A 15 -11.98 11.32 2.64
C THR A 15 -12.21 9.81 2.60
N MET A 16 -11.23 9.03 2.14
CA MET A 16 -11.31 7.57 2.09
C MET A 16 -11.35 6.94 3.48
N TRP A 17 -10.60 7.50 4.44
CA TRP A 17 -10.62 7.07 5.83
C TRP A 17 -12.02 7.22 6.44
N GLY A 18 -12.61 8.41 6.32
CA GLY A 18 -13.97 8.69 6.81
C GLY A 18 -15.01 7.78 6.15
N PHE A 19 -14.88 7.57 4.83
CA PHE A 19 -15.74 6.66 4.09
C PHE A 19 -15.64 5.20 4.60
N LEU A 20 -14.44 4.66 4.76
CA LEU A 20 -14.24 3.28 5.21
C LEU A 20 -14.76 3.06 6.63
N LEU A 21 -14.55 4.03 7.52
CA LEU A 21 -15.08 3.99 8.88
C LEU A 21 -16.62 3.96 8.85
N PHE A 22 -17.24 4.86 8.08
CA PHE A 22 -18.69 4.90 7.89
C PHE A 22 -19.22 3.59 7.29
N ALA A 23 -18.60 3.10 6.22
CA ALA A 23 -18.99 1.86 5.55
C ALA A 23 -18.91 0.68 6.53
N GLY A 24 -17.84 0.60 7.33
CA GLY A 24 -17.68 -0.41 8.36
C GLY A 24 -18.81 -0.41 9.39
N VAL A 25 -19.15 0.76 9.93
CA VAL A 25 -20.26 0.91 10.88
C VAL A 25 -21.61 0.62 10.22
N ALA A 26 -21.83 1.09 8.99
CA ALA A 26 -23.05 0.85 8.23
C ALA A 26 -23.26 -0.66 7.99
N TRP A 27 -22.21 -1.39 7.64
CA TRP A 27 -22.25 -2.84 7.50
C TRP A 27 -22.61 -3.56 8.80
N LEU A 28 -22.06 -3.13 9.94
CA LEU A 28 -22.44 -3.72 11.23
C LEU A 28 -23.90 -3.40 11.61
N ALA A 29 -24.38 -2.20 11.30
CA ALA A 29 -25.79 -1.83 11.50
C ALA A 29 -26.72 -2.66 10.60
N ILE A 30 -26.33 -2.88 9.34
CA ILE A 30 -27.03 -3.79 8.42
C ILE A 30 -27.03 -5.20 8.99
N ALA A 31 -25.89 -5.72 9.44
CA ALA A 31 -25.78 -7.06 10.03
C ALA A 31 -26.75 -7.24 11.19
N TRP A 32 -26.75 -6.30 12.13
CA TRP A 32 -27.64 -6.31 13.28
C TRP A 32 -29.11 -6.24 12.87
N SER A 33 -29.43 -5.39 11.88
CA SER A 33 -30.80 -5.24 11.38
C SER A 33 -31.28 -6.53 10.73
N VAL A 34 -30.48 -7.11 9.82
CA VAL A 34 -30.77 -8.36 9.09
C VAL A 34 -30.97 -9.53 10.05
N LEU A 35 -30.07 -9.70 11.03
CA LEU A 35 -30.17 -10.78 12.01
C LEU A 35 -31.37 -10.65 12.96
N ARG A 36 -32.00 -9.46 13.00
CA ARG A 36 -33.25 -9.21 13.74
C ARG A 36 -34.49 -9.30 12.88
N LEU A 37 -34.37 -9.38 11.56
CA LEU A 37 -35.54 -9.47 10.69
C LEU A 37 -36.28 -10.78 10.94
N GLU A 38 -37.59 -10.66 11.12
CA GLU A 38 -38.50 -11.79 10.97
C GLU A 38 -38.73 -12.03 9.46
N PRO A 39 -38.93 -13.28 8.98
CA PRO A 39 -38.75 -13.65 7.56
C PRO A 39 -39.70 -13.05 6.51
N THR A 40 -40.41 -11.93 6.78
CA THR A 40 -41.46 -11.39 5.90
C THR A 40 -40.97 -11.02 4.49
N ASP A 41 -39.70 -10.65 4.35
CA ASP A 41 -39.00 -10.59 3.06
C ASP A 41 -37.49 -10.84 3.24
N LEU A 42 -36.86 -11.31 2.16
CA LEU A 42 -35.42 -11.49 2.02
C LEU A 42 -34.87 -10.85 0.73
N VAL A 43 -35.68 -10.77 -0.34
CA VAL A 43 -35.24 -10.25 -1.64
C VAL A 43 -35.06 -8.72 -1.58
N GLY A 44 -36.01 -8.02 -0.95
CA GLY A 44 -35.93 -6.58 -0.70
C GLY A 44 -34.82 -6.19 0.27
N VAL A 45 -34.20 -7.15 0.95
CA VAL A 45 -33.05 -6.93 1.84
C VAL A 45 -31.74 -7.27 1.13
N ALA A 46 -31.66 -8.44 0.50
CA ALA A 46 -30.47 -8.92 -0.19
C ALA A 46 -30.07 -7.99 -1.34
N GLY A 47 -31.04 -7.52 -2.14
CA GLY A 47 -30.80 -6.64 -3.29
C GLY A 47 -30.09 -5.33 -2.89
N PRO A 48 -30.69 -4.50 -2.02
CA PRO A 48 -30.05 -3.25 -1.57
C PRO A 48 -28.72 -3.48 -0.86
N MET A 49 -28.58 -4.58 -0.13
CA MET A 49 -27.34 -4.91 0.56
C MET A 49 -26.20 -5.23 -0.44
N VAL A 50 -26.49 -6.01 -1.49
CA VAL A 50 -25.53 -6.27 -2.58
C VAL A 50 -25.19 -4.98 -3.33
N LEU A 51 -26.18 -4.11 -3.58
CA LEU A 51 -25.97 -2.80 -4.21
C LEU A 51 -25.14 -1.85 -3.34
N PHE A 52 -25.32 -1.86 -2.02
CA PHE A 52 -24.48 -1.11 -1.09
C PHE A 52 -23.02 -1.58 -1.19
N GLY A 53 -22.80 -2.90 -1.32
CA GLY A 53 -21.50 -3.46 -1.65
C GLY A 53 -20.93 -2.96 -2.97
N ALA A 54 -21.75 -2.89 -4.03
CA ALA A 54 -21.36 -2.35 -5.32
C ALA A 54 -20.94 -0.88 -5.23
N LEU A 55 -21.71 -0.07 -4.49
CA LEU A 55 -21.39 1.33 -4.20
C LEU A 55 -20.04 1.43 -3.49
N CYS A 56 -19.80 0.61 -2.48
CA CYS A 56 -18.53 0.65 -1.75
C CYS A 56 -17.34 0.33 -2.66
N GLU A 57 -17.47 -0.66 -3.56
CA GLU A 57 -16.43 -0.96 -4.54
C GLU A 57 -16.25 0.19 -5.55
N GLY A 58 -17.33 0.82 -5.99
CA GLY A 58 -17.28 2.02 -6.83
C GLY A 58 -16.48 3.15 -6.17
N VAL A 59 -16.74 3.45 -4.90
CA VAL A 59 -15.98 4.48 -4.16
C VAL A 59 -14.51 4.09 -4.02
N ARG A 60 -14.19 2.82 -3.74
CA ARG A 60 -12.79 2.34 -3.70
C ARG A 60 -12.11 2.37 -5.07
N ALA A 61 -12.84 2.24 -6.16
CA ALA A 61 -12.31 2.42 -7.51
C ALA A 61 -11.97 3.89 -7.78
N LEU A 62 -12.85 4.81 -7.40
CA LEU A 62 -12.66 6.26 -7.53
C LEU A 62 -11.48 6.78 -6.68
N ALA A 63 -11.06 6.04 -5.65
CA ALA A 63 -9.86 6.33 -4.87
C ALA A 63 -8.56 6.34 -5.70
N GLY A 64 -8.57 5.75 -6.91
CA GLY A 64 -7.44 5.80 -7.84
C GLY A 64 -6.21 4.99 -7.41
N THR A 65 -6.38 3.95 -6.57
CA THR A 65 -5.28 3.06 -6.19
C THR A 65 -4.80 2.23 -7.38
N ARG A 66 -3.63 1.58 -7.28
CA ARG A 66 -3.11 0.69 -8.33
C ARG A 66 -4.08 -0.44 -8.72
N THR A 67 -5.00 -0.80 -7.83
CA THR A 67 -6.03 -1.83 -8.01
C THR A 67 -7.40 -1.26 -8.38
N TRP A 68 -7.49 0.00 -8.85
CA TRP A 68 -8.77 0.65 -9.18
C TRP A 68 -9.63 -0.15 -10.15
N TRP A 69 -9.03 -0.78 -11.17
CA TRP A 69 -9.73 -1.55 -12.20
C TRP A 69 -10.40 -2.81 -11.62
N LEU A 70 -9.78 -3.41 -10.60
CA LEU A 70 -10.32 -4.56 -9.89
C LEU A 70 -11.55 -4.14 -9.09
N ASN A 71 -11.46 -3.04 -8.34
CA ASN A 71 -12.60 -2.49 -7.62
C ASN A 71 -13.73 -2.07 -8.57
N ALA A 72 -13.41 -1.43 -9.70
CA ALA A 72 -14.38 -1.00 -10.69
C ALA A 72 -15.14 -2.20 -11.30
N GLY A 73 -14.40 -3.22 -11.77
CA GLY A 73 -15.00 -4.43 -12.34
C GLY A 73 -15.87 -5.18 -11.33
N THR A 74 -15.41 -5.27 -10.08
CA THR A 74 -16.17 -5.92 -9.00
C THR A 74 -17.42 -5.13 -8.63
N GLY A 75 -17.33 -3.79 -8.58
CA GLY A 75 -18.46 -2.91 -8.35
C GLY A 75 -19.54 -3.06 -9.43
N VAL A 76 -19.16 -3.09 -10.71
CA VAL A 76 -20.11 -3.34 -11.81
C VAL A 76 -20.77 -4.72 -11.68
N LEU A 77 -19.98 -5.77 -11.40
CA LEU A 77 -20.50 -7.12 -11.25
C LEU A 77 -21.52 -7.22 -10.09
N PHE A 78 -21.23 -6.56 -8.96
CA PHE A 78 -22.14 -6.52 -7.82
C PHE A 78 -23.36 -5.65 -8.09
N ALA A 79 -23.23 -4.55 -8.84
CA ALA A 79 -24.37 -3.74 -9.24
C ALA A 79 -25.35 -4.57 -10.09
N ILE A 80 -24.84 -5.29 -11.08
CA ILE A 80 -25.63 -6.21 -11.91
C ILE A 80 -26.30 -7.27 -11.03
N THR A 81 -25.54 -7.89 -10.11
CA THR A 81 -26.07 -8.92 -9.21
C THR A 81 -27.22 -8.38 -8.35
N GLY A 82 -27.06 -7.21 -7.75
CA GLY A 82 -28.11 -6.58 -6.93
C GLY A 82 -29.36 -6.22 -7.74
N VAL A 83 -29.18 -5.73 -8.98
CA VAL A 83 -30.30 -5.46 -9.89
C VAL A 83 -31.03 -6.75 -10.28
N LEU A 84 -30.31 -7.85 -10.56
CA LEU A 84 -30.92 -9.14 -10.90
C LEU A 84 -31.76 -9.71 -9.74
N ILE A 85 -31.30 -9.54 -8.49
CA ILE A 85 -32.07 -9.90 -7.29
C ILE A 85 -33.37 -9.09 -7.22
N LEU A 86 -33.28 -7.76 -7.35
CA LEU A 86 -34.44 -6.86 -7.25
C LEU A 86 -35.44 -7.00 -8.40
N ALA A 87 -34.97 -7.32 -9.61
CA ALA A 87 -35.82 -7.53 -10.77
C ALA A 87 -36.71 -8.78 -10.65
N ASN A 88 -36.42 -9.68 -9.70
CA ASN A 88 -37.14 -10.94 -9.50
C ASN A 88 -37.59 -11.10 -8.05
N PRO A 89 -38.52 -10.26 -7.54
CA PRO A 89 -38.97 -10.29 -6.15
C PRO A 89 -39.65 -11.61 -5.74
N GLY A 90 -40.25 -12.33 -6.69
CA GLY A 90 -40.81 -13.67 -6.48
C GLY A 90 -39.82 -14.83 -6.65
N SER A 91 -38.51 -14.55 -6.72
CA SER A 91 -37.51 -15.60 -6.93
C SER A 91 -37.39 -16.52 -5.71
N SER A 92 -37.07 -17.80 -5.97
CA SER A 92 -36.90 -18.78 -4.90
C SER A 92 -35.71 -18.43 -4.01
N PHE A 93 -35.78 -18.87 -2.75
CA PHE A 93 -34.63 -18.78 -1.82
C PHE A 93 -33.35 -19.37 -2.41
N ALA A 94 -33.46 -20.40 -3.23
CA ALA A 94 -32.31 -20.99 -3.92
C ALA A 94 -31.63 -19.99 -4.89
N ASN A 95 -32.39 -19.17 -5.62
CA ASN A 95 -31.83 -18.19 -6.53
C ASN A 95 -31.12 -17.06 -5.76
N THR A 96 -31.77 -16.54 -4.71
CA THR A 96 -31.17 -15.52 -3.84
C THR A 96 -29.91 -16.04 -3.15
N ALA A 97 -29.95 -17.26 -2.60
CA ALA A 97 -28.79 -17.91 -1.99
C ALA A 97 -27.65 -18.11 -2.99
N ALA A 98 -27.95 -18.52 -4.23
CA ALA A 98 -26.93 -18.67 -5.26
C ALA A 98 -26.27 -17.34 -5.64
N LEU A 99 -27.03 -16.25 -5.78
CA LEU A 99 -26.50 -14.93 -6.12
C LEU A 99 -25.69 -14.30 -4.97
N VAL A 100 -26.16 -14.46 -3.72
CA VAL A 100 -25.42 -14.07 -2.52
C VAL A 100 -24.16 -14.93 -2.35
N GLY A 101 -24.25 -16.22 -2.64
CA GLY A 101 -23.12 -17.15 -2.61
C GLY A 101 -22.06 -16.78 -3.64
N TRP A 102 -22.47 -16.47 -4.87
CA TRP A 102 -21.61 -15.94 -5.92
C TRP A 102 -20.90 -14.65 -5.49
N TYR A 103 -21.65 -13.69 -4.93
CA TYR A 103 -21.08 -12.45 -4.41
C TYR A 103 -19.98 -12.71 -3.37
N LEU A 104 -20.26 -13.61 -2.41
CA LEU A 104 -19.33 -14.02 -1.36
C LEU A 104 -18.10 -14.75 -1.92
N MET A 105 -18.30 -15.67 -2.88
CA MET A 105 -17.22 -16.38 -3.60
C MET A 105 -16.27 -15.39 -4.28
N VAL A 106 -16.81 -14.45 -5.07
CA VAL A 106 -16.01 -13.47 -5.82
C VAL A 106 -15.27 -12.54 -4.88
N ARG A 107 -15.97 -11.90 -3.93
CA ARG A 107 -15.28 -11.01 -3.01
C ARG A 107 -14.26 -11.74 -2.16
N GLY A 108 -14.62 -12.89 -1.58
CA GLY A 108 -13.71 -13.65 -0.73
C GLY A 108 -12.43 -14.03 -1.47
N GLY A 109 -12.57 -14.47 -2.72
CA GLY A 109 -11.42 -14.72 -3.60
C GLY A 109 -10.56 -13.48 -3.85
N LEU A 110 -11.16 -12.31 -4.06
CA LEU A 110 -10.43 -11.05 -4.23
C LEU A 110 -9.70 -10.63 -2.95
N ASP A 111 -10.35 -10.73 -1.79
CA ASP A 111 -9.72 -10.40 -0.49
C ASP A 111 -8.53 -11.32 -0.21
N VAL A 112 -8.65 -12.62 -0.53
CA VAL A 112 -7.54 -13.59 -0.47
C VAL A 112 -6.41 -13.20 -1.43
N ALA A 113 -6.73 -12.89 -2.68
CA ALA A 113 -5.73 -12.52 -3.68
C ALA A 113 -4.97 -11.23 -3.27
N VAL A 114 -5.69 -10.17 -2.89
CA VAL A 114 -5.11 -8.90 -2.46
C VAL A 114 -4.28 -9.08 -1.18
N SER A 115 -4.77 -9.85 -0.21
CA SER A 115 -4.00 -10.15 1.00
C SER A 115 -2.71 -10.91 0.67
N THR A 116 -2.76 -11.88 -0.25
CA THR A 116 -1.57 -12.62 -0.70
C THR A 116 -0.55 -11.68 -1.35
N MET A 117 -1.00 -10.76 -2.21
CA MET A 117 -0.12 -9.78 -2.86
C MET A 117 0.55 -8.82 -1.88
N ASN A 118 -0.09 -8.55 -0.74
CA ASN A 118 0.42 -7.66 0.31
C ASN A 118 1.17 -8.40 1.42
N ARG A 119 1.37 -9.72 1.29
CA ARG A 119 2.09 -10.53 2.27
C ARG A 119 3.51 -10.00 2.47
N GLY A 120 3.90 -9.80 3.72
CA GLY A 120 5.21 -9.26 4.09
C GLY A 120 5.29 -7.73 4.09
N THR A 121 4.38 -7.03 3.40
CA THR A 121 4.31 -5.56 3.39
C THR A 121 3.32 -5.04 4.41
N ASP A 122 2.16 -5.69 4.56
CA ASP A 122 1.12 -5.29 5.52
C ASP A 122 1.11 -6.20 6.75
N ARG A 123 1.14 -5.61 7.95
CA ARG A 123 0.97 -6.35 9.22
C ARG A 123 -0.43 -6.95 9.34
N THR A 124 -1.43 -6.28 8.76
CA THR A 124 -2.83 -6.71 8.64
C THR A 124 -3.09 -7.93 7.73
N TRP A 125 -2.09 -8.41 6.96
CA TRP A 125 -2.32 -9.38 5.88
C TRP A 125 -3.04 -10.66 6.34
N GLY A 126 -2.60 -11.27 7.44
CA GLY A 126 -3.15 -12.54 7.93
C GLY A 126 -4.63 -12.45 8.30
N LEU A 127 -5.04 -11.32 8.90
CA LEU A 127 -6.45 -11.07 9.23
C LEU A 127 -7.29 -10.89 7.97
N MET A 128 -6.83 -10.08 7.00
CA MET A 128 -7.56 -9.87 5.74
C MET A 128 -7.66 -11.17 4.92
N MET A 129 -6.62 -12.01 4.97
CA MET A 129 -6.63 -13.35 4.39
C MET A 129 -7.73 -14.21 5.05
N ALA A 130 -7.76 -14.25 6.38
CA ALA A 130 -8.75 -15.04 7.12
C ALA A 130 -10.18 -14.57 6.83
N LEU A 131 -10.43 -13.26 6.76
CA LEU A 131 -11.72 -12.70 6.37
C LEU A 131 -12.11 -13.10 4.94
N GLY A 132 -11.17 -13.04 4.00
CA GLY A 132 -11.41 -13.47 2.62
C GLY A 132 -11.74 -14.96 2.51
N VAL A 133 -10.99 -15.82 3.22
CA VAL A 133 -11.26 -17.26 3.27
C VAL A 133 -12.62 -17.55 3.92
N ALA A 134 -12.94 -16.88 5.04
CA ALA A 134 -14.23 -17.02 5.70
C ALA A 134 -15.38 -16.64 4.77
N GLN A 135 -15.23 -15.52 4.04
CA GLN A 135 -16.23 -15.04 3.09
C GLN A 135 -16.38 -16.00 1.90
N ALA A 136 -15.28 -16.52 1.35
CA ALA A 136 -15.32 -17.53 0.29
C ALA A 136 -15.97 -18.84 0.77
N GLY A 137 -15.63 -19.31 1.98
CA GLY A 137 -16.24 -20.51 2.56
C GLY A 137 -17.75 -20.34 2.79
N LEU A 138 -18.17 -19.15 3.23
CA LEU A 138 -19.58 -18.81 3.38
C LEU A 138 -20.30 -18.77 2.03
N GLY A 139 -19.65 -18.28 0.97
CA GLY A 139 -20.19 -18.30 -0.40
C GLY A 139 -20.31 -19.72 -0.97
N PHE A 140 -19.36 -20.59 -0.66
CA PHE A 140 -19.44 -22.00 -1.01
C PHE A 140 -20.61 -22.69 -0.29
N TYR A 141 -20.77 -22.44 1.02
CA TYR A 141 -21.91 -22.92 1.80
C TYR A 141 -23.25 -22.45 1.23
N ALA A 142 -23.35 -21.17 0.85
CA ALA A 142 -24.53 -20.57 0.23
C ALA A 142 -24.94 -21.22 -1.10
N SER A 143 -23.99 -21.83 -1.81
CA SER A 143 -24.24 -22.55 -3.07
C SER A 143 -24.80 -23.96 -2.85
N GLY A 144 -24.77 -24.46 -1.61
CA GLY A 144 -25.23 -25.80 -1.26
C GLY A 144 -26.75 -25.93 -1.07
N PRO A 145 -27.29 -27.16 -1.03
CA PRO A 145 -28.72 -27.40 -0.76
C PRO A 145 -29.19 -26.88 0.60
N LEU A 146 -28.29 -26.81 1.57
CA LEU A 146 -28.57 -26.41 2.95
C LEU A 146 -28.91 -24.91 3.09
N ALA A 147 -28.58 -24.09 2.09
CA ALA A 147 -28.81 -22.65 2.11
C ALA A 147 -30.13 -22.22 1.44
N ARG A 148 -31.00 -23.18 1.06
CA ARG A 148 -32.22 -22.92 0.26
C ARG A 148 -33.47 -22.62 1.10
N SER A 149 -33.31 -22.22 2.36
CA SER A 149 -34.37 -21.80 3.27
C SER A 149 -34.09 -20.40 3.82
N ALA A 150 -35.10 -19.79 4.47
CA ALA A 150 -35.00 -18.41 4.95
C ALA A 150 -33.91 -18.23 6.01
N ASP A 151 -33.88 -19.05 7.06
CA ASP A 151 -32.96 -18.85 8.19
C ASP A 151 -31.48 -18.89 7.78
N PRO A 152 -31.01 -19.84 6.97
CA PRO A 152 -29.64 -19.82 6.46
C PRO A 152 -29.33 -18.58 5.62
N ILE A 153 -30.28 -18.08 4.83
CA ILE A 153 -30.07 -16.84 4.04
C ILE A 153 -29.93 -15.63 4.96
N ILE A 154 -30.73 -15.53 6.02
CA ILE A 154 -30.60 -14.48 7.04
C ILE A 154 -29.20 -14.53 7.66
N LEU A 155 -28.73 -15.73 8.05
CA LEU A 155 -27.39 -15.93 8.59
C LEU A 155 -26.28 -15.58 7.58
N LEU A 156 -26.47 -15.93 6.30
CA LEU A 156 -25.53 -15.61 5.22
C LEU A 156 -25.41 -14.11 5.00
N LEU A 157 -26.54 -13.40 4.94
CA LEU A 157 -26.57 -11.94 4.79
C LEU A 157 -26.00 -11.25 6.04
N GLY A 158 -26.37 -11.69 7.24
CA GLY A 158 -25.78 -11.20 8.48
C GLY A 158 -24.27 -11.43 8.54
N GLY A 159 -23.81 -12.64 8.22
CA GLY A 159 -22.40 -12.99 8.17
C GLY A 159 -21.61 -12.20 7.12
N LEU A 160 -22.18 -12.03 5.92
CA LEU A 160 -21.64 -11.16 4.88
C LEU A 160 -21.44 -9.73 5.42
N ALA A 161 -22.48 -9.16 6.03
CA ALA A 161 -22.44 -7.81 6.58
C ALA A 161 -21.38 -7.67 7.69
N VAL A 162 -21.28 -8.65 8.62
CA VAL A 162 -20.24 -8.65 9.66
C VAL A 162 -18.84 -8.69 9.06
N LEU A 163 -18.58 -9.63 8.14
CA LEU A 163 -17.26 -9.77 7.52
C LEU A 163 -16.83 -8.50 6.78
N ARG A 164 -17.76 -7.85 6.08
CA ARG A 164 -17.52 -6.55 5.44
C ARG A 164 -17.29 -5.42 6.43
N GLY A 165 -18.12 -5.35 7.47
CA GLY A 165 -17.96 -4.35 8.53
C GLY A 165 -16.57 -4.43 9.17
N VAL A 166 -16.13 -5.63 9.52
CA VAL A 166 -14.79 -5.87 10.09
C VAL A 166 -13.69 -5.51 9.09
N ALA A 167 -13.79 -5.95 7.84
CA ALA A 167 -12.78 -5.64 6.82
C ALA A 167 -12.62 -4.13 6.59
N ASP A 168 -13.74 -3.40 6.53
CA ASP A 168 -13.76 -1.95 6.30
C ASP A 168 -13.23 -1.16 7.51
N LEU A 169 -13.60 -1.57 8.73
CA LEU A 169 -13.06 -0.97 9.95
C LEU A 169 -11.56 -1.22 10.09
N VAL A 170 -11.09 -2.45 9.87
CA VAL A 170 -9.66 -2.77 9.89
C VAL A 170 -8.92 -1.92 8.87
N THR A 171 -9.43 -1.82 7.64
CA THR A 171 -8.82 -1.00 6.58
C THR A 171 -8.81 0.48 6.95
N ALA A 172 -9.88 1.01 7.55
CA ALA A 172 -9.94 2.38 8.04
C ALA A 172 -8.88 2.63 9.13
N LEU A 173 -8.73 1.73 10.10
CA LEU A 173 -7.73 1.86 11.15
C LEU A 173 -6.31 1.78 10.60
N ARG A 174 -6.01 0.84 9.69
CA ARG A 174 -4.70 0.76 8.99
C ARG A 174 -4.40 2.06 8.23
N LEU A 175 -5.41 2.66 7.58
CA LEU A 175 -5.25 3.93 6.85
C LEU A 175 -5.02 5.11 7.81
N ARG A 176 -5.63 5.11 9.00
CA ARG A 176 -5.40 6.13 10.02
C ARG A 176 -3.96 6.14 10.53
N GLU A 177 -3.42 4.97 10.81
CA GLU A 177 -2.03 4.81 11.28
C GLU A 177 -1.04 5.38 10.26
N VAL A 178 -1.22 5.04 8.98
CA VAL A 178 -0.34 5.52 7.90
C VAL A 178 -0.46 7.03 7.68
N SER A 179 -1.66 7.59 7.88
CA SER A 179 -1.91 9.02 7.69
C SER A 179 -1.40 9.86 8.87
N GLY A 180 -1.56 9.38 10.11
CA GLY A 180 -1.09 10.06 11.33
C GLY A 180 0.43 10.23 11.38
N VAL A 181 1.19 9.16 11.07
CA VAL A 181 2.66 9.21 11.06
C VAL A 181 3.20 10.26 10.07
N ARG A 182 2.50 10.50 8.96
CA ARG A 182 2.97 11.43 7.93
C ARG A 182 2.64 12.89 8.25
N ALA A 183 1.60 13.15 9.04
CA ALA A 183 1.30 14.49 9.56
C ALA A 183 2.42 14.94 10.52
N ASP A 184 2.87 14.05 11.40
CA ASP A 184 3.97 14.32 12.34
C ASP A 184 5.32 14.51 11.62
N VAL A 185 5.55 13.85 10.48
CA VAL A 185 6.77 14.04 9.67
C VAL A 185 6.75 15.36 8.88
N LEU A 186 5.57 15.86 8.52
CA LEU A 186 5.41 17.15 7.84
C LEU A 186 5.44 18.33 8.83
N GLN A 187 5.15 18.09 10.11
CA GLN A 187 5.45 19.03 11.18
C GLN A 187 6.90 18.86 11.58
N LEU A 188 7.77 19.69 11.00
CA LEU A 188 9.14 19.82 11.51
C LEU A 188 9.06 20.12 13.01
N SER A 189 9.87 19.43 13.84
CA SER A 189 10.03 19.85 15.23
C SER A 189 10.42 21.33 15.26
N PRO A 190 10.06 22.11 16.30
CA PRO A 190 10.37 23.54 16.36
C PRO A 190 11.83 23.84 15.98
N GLU A 191 12.75 23.02 16.47
CA GLU A 191 14.18 23.08 16.15
C GLU A 191 14.51 22.86 14.67
N ARG A 192 13.82 21.94 13.97
CA ARG A 192 13.99 21.71 12.53
C ARG A 192 13.27 22.77 11.70
N ALA A 193 12.16 23.30 12.19
CA ALA A 193 11.45 24.40 11.54
C ALA A 193 12.33 25.66 11.54
N ASP A 194 12.97 25.97 12.67
CA ASP A 194 13.92 27.07 12.81
C ASP A 194 15.17 26.85 11.96
N GLY A 195 15.68 25.62 11.90
CA GLY A 195 16.81 25.26 11.04
C GLY A 195 16.51 25.41 9.54
N VAL A 196 15.32 25.00 9.08
CA VAL A 196 14.89 25.17 7.69
C VAL A 196 14.60 26.64 7.37
N ALA A 197 13.98 27.38 8.30
CA ALA A 197 13.75 28.82 8.16
C ALA A 197 15.08 29.58 8.03
N GLY A 198 16.08 29.25 8.86
CA GLY A 198 17.42 29.80 8.78
C GLY A 198 18.15 29.44 7.48
N TYR A 199 17.98 28.20 6.97
CA TYR A 199 18.53 27.80 5.68
C TYR A 199 17.90 28.55 4.50
N SER A 200 16.57 28.75 4.52
CA SER A 200 15.89 29.54 3.49
C SER A 200 16.22 31.03 3.55
N ALA A 201 16.43 31.59 4.75
CA ALA A 201 16.86 32.98 4.93
C ALA A 201 18.29 33.20 4.44
N GLY A 202 19.20 32.23 4.68
CA GLY A 202 20.55 32.28 4.11
C GLY A 202 20.55 32.20 2.58
N LEU A 203 19.61 31.46 1.97
CA LEU A 203 19.53 31.33 0.51
C LEU A 203 19.10 32.65 -0.17
N THR A 204 18.22 33.43 0.46
CA THR A 204 17.81 34.75 -0.07
C THR A 204 18.93 35.78 0.04
N ASP A 205 19.80 35.67 1.05
CA ASP A 205 20.96 36.56 1.20
C ASP A 205 22.02 36.33 0.11
N PHE A 206 22.11 35.12 -0.46
CA PHE A 206 23.00 34.82 -1.59
C PHE A 206 22.46 35.25 -2.96
N GLU A 207 21.16 35.57 -3.08
CA GLU A 207 20.58 36.06 -4.34
C GLU A 207 20.76 37.58 -4.52
N GLU A 208 21.06 38.34 -3.46
CA GLU A 208 21.23 39.80 -3.52
C GLU A 208 22.69 40.27 -3.69
N GLU A 209 23.70 39.39 -3.55
CA GLU A 209 25.08 39.75 -3.85
C GLU A 209 25.38 39.67 -5.35
N PRO A 210 25.84 40.75 -6.01
CA PRO A 210 26.29 40.67 -7.39
C PRO A 210 27.52 39.76 -7.47
N ALA A 211 27.41 38.71 -8.28
CA ALA A 211 28.41 37.67 -8.51
C ALA A 211 29.82 38.22 -8.79
N HIS A 212 30.60 38.46 -7.74
CA HIS A 212 32.02 38.80 -7.81
C HIS A 212 32.85 38.03 -6.78
N ALA A 213 32.58 36.72 -6.62
CA ALA A 213 33.54 35.80 -6.06
C ALA A 213 34.42 35.21 -7.19
N ARG A 214 35.53 35.88 -7.48
CA ARG A 214 36.61 35.31 -8.31
C ARG A 214 37.23 34.12 -7.57
N HIS A 215 36.67 32.93 -7.75
CA HIS A 215 37.41 31.70 -7.52
C HIS A 215 38.48 31.56 -8.61
N ARG A 216 39.68 32.06 -8.30
CA ARG A 216 40.91 31.65 -8.98
C ARG A 216 41.08 30.15 -8.70
N ALA A 217 40.62 29.31 -9.63
CA ALA A 217 41.10 27.95 -9.72
C ALA A 217 42.59 28.04 -10.08
N GLU A 218 43.47 27.80 -9.11
CA GLU A 218 44.79 27.30 -9.45
C GLU A 218 44.57 26.01 -10.24
N THR A 219 45.02 26.02 -11.49
CA THR A 219 45.15 24.82 -12.33
C THR A 219 46.17 23.88 -11.68
N ALA A 220 45.72 23.13 -10.67
CA ALA A 220 46.35 21.88 -10.30
C ALA A 220 46.05 20.87 -11.42
N ALA A 221 47.08 20.13 -11.84
CA ALA A 221 46.92 19.04 -12.80
C ALA A 221 45.80 18.10 -12.34
N PRO A 222 45.03 17.48 -13.26
CA PRO A 222 43.97 16.57 -12.86
C PRO A 222 44.58 15.42 -12.03
N ASP A 223 44.13 15.29 -10.78
CA ASP A 223 44.48 14.17 -9.90
C ASP A 223 44.29 12.88 -10.70
N THR A 224 45.32 12.04 -10.74
CA THR A 224 45.17 10.73 -11.39
C THR A 224 44.22 9.88 -10.57
N PHE A 225 43.57 8.89 -11.20
CA PHE A 225 42.68 7.97 -10.48
C PHE A 225 43.39 7.31 -9.28
N HIS A 226 44.71 7.09 -9.38
CA HIS A 226 45.54 6.60 -8.29
C HIS A 226 45.56 7.57 -7.09
N ASP A 227 45.75 8.87 -7.33
CA ASP A 227 45.76 9.88 -6.28
C ASP A 227 44.41 9.98 -5.58
N GLU A 228 43.30 9.84 -6.31
CA GLU A 228 41.95 9.82 -5.72
C GLU A 228 41.74 8.58 -4.83
N VAL A 229 42.20 7.41 -5.27
CA VAL A 229 42.10 6.16 -4.49
C VAL A 229 42.95 6.23 -3.22
N VAL A 230 44.17 6.73 -3.31
CA VAL A 230 45.06 6.90 -2.15
C VAL A 230 44.43 7.87 -1.14
N ARG A 231 43.87 8.98 -1.61
CA ARG A 231 43.17 9.95 -0.76
C ARG A 231 41.97 9.33 -0.05
N ARG A 232 41.08 8.64 -0.79
CA ARG A 232 39.90 7.99 -0.18
C ARG A 232 40.27 6.89 0.81
N THR A 233 41.34 6.15 0.55
CA THR A 233 41.82 5.12 1.49
C THR A 233 42.31 5.76 2.78
N ARG A 234 43.05 6.86 2.68
CA ARG A 234 43.50 7.62 3.84
C ARG A 234 42.34 8.20 4.65
N ASP A 235 41.35 8.77 3.97
CA ASP A 235 40.15 9.31 4.62
C ASP A 235 39.36 8.20 5.34
N LEU A 236 39.29 7.00 4.74
CA LEU A 236 38.64 5.85 5.35
C LEU A 236 39.38 5.37 6.60
N ASP A 237 40.71 5.32 6.57
CA ASP A 237 41.53 4.96 7.73
C ASP A 237 41.39 5.98 8.87
N GLU A 238 41.33 7.27 8.55
CA GLU A 238 41.05 8.33 9.53
C GLU A 238 39.66 8.17 10.16
N MET A 239 38.64 7.85 9.36
CA MET A 239 37.28 7.57 9.85
C MET A 239 37.21 6.32 10.74
N ILE A 240 37.92 5.25 10.37
CA ILE A 240 37.99 4.01 11.15
C ILE A 240 38.71 4.25 12.48
N ALA A 241 39.79 5.04 12.47
CA ALA A 241 40.51 5.45 13.67
C ALA A 241 39.62 6.30 14.61
N GLN A 242 38.86 7.26 14.06
CA GLN A 242 37.89 8.05 14.83
C GLN A 242 36.75 7.20 15.41
N ALA A 243 36.35 6.14 14.71
CA ALA A 243 35.30 5.22 15.17
C ALA A 243 35.76 4.26 16.27
N GLY A 244 37.04 4.28 16.68
CA GLY A 244 37.56 3.44 17.76
C GLY A 244 37.64 1.96 17.44
N VAL A 245 37.61 1.59 16.14
CA VAL A 245 37.68 0.20 15.69
C VAL A 245 39.14 -0.25 15.63
N THR A 246 39.71 -0.62 16.79
CA THR A 246 41.06 -1.19 16.87
C THR A 246 40.98 -2.71 16.88
N GLY A 247 41.00 -3.33 15.70
CA GLY A 247 41.08 -4.79 15.64
C GLY A 247 41.02 -5.35 14.23
N THR A 248 42.18 -5.49 13.58
CA THR A 248 42.58 -6.60 12.67
C THR A 248 43.90 -6.25 11.96
N THR A 249 45.01 -6.11 12.70
CA THR A 249 46.35 -5.92 12.08
C THR A 249 47.16 -7.21 11.95
N GLU A 250 46.71 -8.34 12.49
CA GLU A 250 47.50 -9.59 12.44
C GLU A 250 47.34 -10.40 11.13
N GLY A 251 46.48 -9.99 10.19
CA GLY A 251 46.22 -10.74 8.96
C GLY A 251 46.70 -10.11 7.64
N ALA A 252 47.14 -8.85 7.63
CA ALA A 252 47.18 -8.04 6.39
C ALA A 252 48.49 -8.13 5.56
N HIS A 253 49.50 -8.89 5.99
CA HIS A 253 50.83 -8.90 5.33
C HIS A 253 51.15 -10.17 4.53
N ARG A 254 50.17 -10.78 3.84
CA ARG A 254 50.45 -11.67 2.70
C ARG A 254 49.98 -11.03 1.41
N ILE A 255 50.81 -10.14 0.87
CA ILE A 255 50.71 -9.74 -0.53
C ILE A 255 51.40 -10.85 -1.33
N PRO A 256 50.71 -11.54 -2.27
CA PRO A 256 51.35 -12.51 -3.15
C PRO A 256 52.39 -11.82 -4.03
N ASP A 257 53.60 -12.38 -4.16
CA ASP A 257 54.71 -11.80 -4.93
C ASP A 257 54.45 -11.64 -6.45
N ASN A 258 53.24 -11.94 -6.92
CA ASN A 258 52.91 -12.00 -8.34
C ASN A 258 51.52 -11.43 -8.63
N LEU A 259 51.29 -10.17 -8.20
CA LEU A 259 50.11 -9.41 -8.60
C LEU A 259 50.37 -8.75 -9.98
N PRO A 260 49.43 -8.86 -10.93
CA PRO A 260 49.52 -8.13 -12.18
C PRO A 260 49.52 -6.61 -11.91
N PRO A 261 50.19 -5.81 -12.76
CA PRO A 261 50.22 -4.36 -12.61
C PRO A 261 48.79 -3.80 -12.68
N ALA A 262 48.43 -2.97 -11.71
CA ALA A 262 47.11 -2.35 -11.65
C ALA A 262 46.91 -1.41 -12.85
N PRO A 263 45.75 -1.43 -13.52
CA PRO A 263 45.50 -0.55 -14.65
C PRO A 263 45.34 0.90 -14.19
N ASP A 264 46.07 1.81 -14.84
CA ASP A 264 46.12 3.24 -14.51
C ASP A 264 44.88 4.04 -14.98
N THR A 265 43.94 3.39 -15.66
CA THR A 265 42.71 4.02 -16.15
C THR A 265 41.46 3.18 -15.83
N PRO A 266 40.31 3.82 -15.60
CA PRO A 266 39.05 3.12 -15.32
C PRO A 266 38.60 2.21 -16.46
N GLU A 267 38.99 2.53 -17.70
CA GLU A 267 38.75 1.69 -18.88
C GLU A 267 39.58 0.40 -18.85
N GLY A 268 40.82 0.45 -18.35
CA GLY A 268 41.66 -0.73 -18.16
C GLY A 268 41.12 -1.68 -17.09
N ALA A 269 40.56 -1.15 -16.00
CA ALA A 269 39.93 -1.96 -14.95
C ALA A 269 38.66 -2.69 -15.46
N ALA A 270 37.86 -2.03 -16.30
CA ALA A 270 36.66 -2.62 -16.90
C ALA A 270 37.01 -3.71 -17.94
N ALA A 271 38.08 -3.52 -18.72
CA ALA A 271 38.54 -4.49 -19.70
C ALA A 271 39.08 -5.77 -19.06
N GLU A 272 39.84 -5.66 -17.96
CA GLU A 272 40.37 -6.82 -17.23
C GLU A 272 39.25 -7.64 -16.55
N ALA A 273 38.21 -6.97 -16.05
CA ALA A 273 37.05 -7.63 -15.46
C ALA A 273 36.23 -8.42 -16.50
N ALA A 274 36.18 -7.96 -17.76
CA ALA A 274 35.46 -8.63 -18.84
C ALA A 274 36.19 -9.91 -19.33
N ASP A 275 37.53 -9.92 -19.31
CA ASP A 275 38.34 -11.06 -19.76
C ASP A 275 38.29 -12.24 -18.75
N LYS A 276 38.12 -11.96 -17.45
CA LYS A 276 37.97 -12.98 -16.40
C LYS A 276 36.64 -13.75 -16.42
N HIS A 277 35.67 -13.34 -17.25
CA HIS A 277 34.33 -13.94 -17.34
C HIS A 277 34.08 -14.73 -18.64
N ARG A 278 35.13 -15.01 -19.42
CA ARG A 278 35.06 -15.80 -20.64
C ARG A 278 35.70 -17.18 -20.46
#